data_AF-C2KVR9-F1
#
_entry.id   AF-C2KVR9-F1
#
_cell.length_a   1.000
_cell.length_b   1.000
_cell.length_c   1.000
_cell.angle_alpha   90.00
_cell.angle_beta   90.00
_cell.angle_gamma   90.00
#
_symmetry.space_group_name_H-M   'P 1'
#
loop_
_entity.id
_entity.type
_entity.pdbx_description
1 polymer ?
#
loop_
_entity_poly.entity_id
_entity_poly.type
_entity_poly.pdbx_seq_one_letter_code
_entity_poly.pdbx_strand_id
1 'polypeptide(L)'
;MEIEKKDLMPLSFLKKERYTASFQGMRYFMEKKEEEGENHLLVACWPEPFAFAYTKEEEKSYKSFPFTEEGLEDARAYLMEEWERRKG
;
A
#
# COMPACT_ATOMS: atom_id res chain seq x y z
N MET A 1 6.28 15.34 -7.33
CA MET A 1 6.83 14.03 -6.98
C MET A 1 5.64 13.13 -6.76
N GLU A 2 5.65 11.96 -7.36
CA GLU A 2 4.59 10.95 -7.25
C GLU A 2 5.23 9.57 -7.15
N ILE A 3 4.46 8.59 -6.69
CA ILE A 3 4.83 7.18 -6.78
C ILE A 3 4.52 6.74 -8.21
N GLU A 4 5.55 6.42 -8.98
CA GLU A 4 5.39 5.91 -10.35
C GLU A 4 5.20 4.39 -10.33
N LYS A 5 4.62 3.82 -11.41
CA LYS A 5 4.46 2.35 -11.54
C LYS A 5 5.77 1.60 -11.31
N LYS A 6 6.91 2.16 -11.76
CA LYS A 6 8.24 1.56 -11.63
C LYS A 6 8.75 1.48 -10.18
N ASP A 7 8.16 2.25 -9.27
CA ASP A 7 8.50 2.28 -7.85
C ASP A 7 7.76 1.20 -7.06
N LEU A 8 6.76 0.55 -7.69
CA LEU A 8 6.00 -0.55 -7.12
C LEU A 8 6.58 -1.90 -7.54
N MET A 9 6.48 -2.88 -6.63
CA MET A 9 6.89 -4.25 -6.93
C MET A 9 5.85 -4.93 -7.84
N PRO A 10 6.31 -5.73 -8.83
CA PRO A 10 5.40 -6.47 -9.70
C PRO A 10 4.61 -7.51 -8.93
N LEU A 11 3.42 -7.88 -9.44
CA LEU A 11 2.57 -8.90 -8.81
C LEU A 11 3.29 -10.24 -8.62
N SER A 12 4.24 -10.60 -9.50
CA SER A 12 5.04 -11.82 -9.35
C SER A 12 5.88 -11.87 -8.07
N PHE A 13 6.30 -10.70 -7.58
CA PHE A 13 6.96 -10.56 -6.28
C PHE A 13 5.93 -10.58 -5.14
N LEU A 14 4.86 -9.78 -5.26
CA LEU A 14 3.81 -9.67 -4.24
C LEU A 14 3.04 -10.98 -4.00
N LYS A 15 3.08 -11.92 -4.96
CA LYS A 15 2.60 -13.30 -4.77
C LYS A 15 3.35 -14.07 -3.70
N LYS A 16 4.60 -13.70 -3.41
CA LYS A 16 5.51 -14.45 -2.54
C LYS A 16 5.80 -13.73 -1.24
N GLU A 17 5.89 -12.40 -1.29
CA GLU A 17 6.37 -11.61 -0.18
C GLU A 17 5.69 -10.24 -0.11
N ARG A 18 5.55 -9.74 1.13
CA ARG A 18 5.08 -8.37 1.39
C ARG A 18 6.16 -7.38 0.96
N TYR A 19 5.75 -6.32 0.28
CA TYR A 19 6.60 -5.17 -0.01
C TYR A 19 6.32 -4.03 0.98
N THR A 20 7.35 -3.38 1.50
CA THR A 20 7.23 -2.19 2.38
C THR A 20 8.10 -1.08 1.86
N ALA A 21 7.58 0.14 1.80
CA ALA A 21 8.28 1.32 1.31
C ALA A 21 7.81 2.60 2.01
N SER A 22 8.41 3.71 1.63
CA SER A 22 8.09 5.04 2.15
C SER A 22 8.05 6.06 1.03
N PHE A 23 7.22 7.07 1.18
CA PHE A 23 7.08 8.19 0.26
C PHE A 23 6.77 9.46 1.05
N GLN A 24 7.67 10.45 1.01
CA GLN A 24 7.42 11.81 1.50
C GLN A 24 6.78 11.88 2.92
N GLY A 25 7.36 11.20 3.90
CA GLY A 25 6.86 11.18 5.30
C GLY A 25 5.73 10.19 5.58
N MET A 26 5.28 9.44 4.56
CA MET A 26 4.34 8.33 4.69
C MET A 26 5.06 7.00 4.50
N ARG A 27 4.70 5.99 5.27
CA ARG A 27 5.09 4.60 5.07
C ARG A 27 3.92 3.82 4.49
N TYR A 28 4.21 2.80 3.70
CA TYR A 28 3.18 1.89 3.20
C TYR A 28 3.71 0.47 3.01
N PHE A 29 2.80 -0.50 2.99
CA PHE A 29 3.09 -1.85 2.52
C PHE A 29 2.02 -2.32 1.54
N MET A 30 2.41 -3.31 0.74
CA MET A 30 1.55 -4.01 -0.20
C MET A 30 1.74 -5.51 0.00
N GLU A 31 0.66 -6.27 0.12
CA GLU A 31 0.73 -7.72 0.22
C GLU A 31 -0.46 -8.42 -0.43
N LYS A 32 -0.24 -9.65 -0.87
CA LYS A 32 -1.33 -10.54 -1.25
C LYS A 32 -2.08 -11.01 0.01
N LYS A 33 -3.41 -10.90 0.00
CA LYS A 33 -4.32 -11.54 0.95
C LYS A 33 -5.24 -12.50 0.23
N GLU A 34 -5.64 -13.55 0.91
CA GLU A 34 -6.68 -14.47 0.46
C GLU A 34 -7.86 -14.34 1.41
N GLU A 35 -8.99 -13.87 0.90
CA GLU A 35 -10.24 -13.67 1.64
C GLU A 35 -11.36 -14.35 0.85
N GLU A 36 -12.15 -15.19 1.52
CA GLU A 36 -13.27 -15.92 0.89
C GLU A 36 -12.92 -16.75 -0.36
N GLY A 37 -11.65 -17.16 -0.49
CA GLY A 37 -11.14 -17.91 -1.64
C GLY A 37 -10.71 -17.05 -2.83
N GLU A 38 -10.76 -15.73 -2.69
CA GLU A 38 -10.28 -14.76 -3.69
C GLU A 38 -9.00 -14.07 -3.23
N ASN A 39 -8.16 -13.73 -4.21
CA ASN A 39 -6.89 -13.06 -3.95
C ASN A 39 -7.02 -11.55 -4.12
N HIS A 40 -6.66 -10.82 -3.08
CA HIS A 40 -6.68 -9.36 -3.05
C HIS A 40 -5.27 -8.79 -2.82
N LEU A 41 -5.05 -7.59 -3.33
CA LEU A 41 -3.92 -6.75 -3.01
C LEU A 41 -4.31 -5.84 -1.84
N LEU A 42 -3.83 -6.15 -0.64
CA LEU A 42 -3.98 -5.29 0.52
C LEU A 42 -2.88 -4.22 0.50
N VAL A 43 -3.30 -2.97 0.58
CA VAL A 43 -2.42 -1.81 0.78
C VAL A 43 -2.69 -1.25 2.17
N ALA A 44 -1.63 -0.97 2.91
CA ALA A 44 -1.72 -0.21 4.15
C ALA A 44 -0.75 0.98 4.12
N CYS A 45 -1.15 2.10 4.69
CA CYS A 45 -0.35 3.32 4.76
C CYS A 45 -0.52 4.04 6.10
N TRP A 46 0.55 4.67 6.58
CA TRP A 46 0.61 5.30 7.90
C TRP A 46 1.72 6.37 7.96
N PRO A 47 1.73 7.27 8.97
CA PRO A 47 2.73 8.32 9.03
C PRO A 47 4.05 7.82 9.62
N GLU A 48 5.15 8.48 9.28
CA GLU A 48 6.40 8.38 10.02
C GLU A 48 6.26 8.96 11.45
N PRO A 49 7.15 8.61 12.41
CA PRO A 49 8.38 7.83 12.23
C PRO A 49 8.22 6.33 12.46
N PHE A 50 7.15 5.89 13.13
CA PHE A 50 7.03 4.55 13.66
C PHE A 50 6.82 3.48 12.57
N ALA A 51 7.30 2.26 12.86
CA ALA A 51 6.98 1.09 12.04
C ALA A 51 5.53 0.67 12.26
N PHE A 52 4.93 -0.02 11.28
CA PHE A 52 3.51 -0.42 11.30
C PHE A 52 3.05 -1.05 12.63
N ALA A 53 3.88 -1.90 13.24
CA ALA A 53 3.56 -2.58 14.51
C ALA A 53 3.47 -1.64 15.73
N TYR A 54 4.09 -0.46 15.65
CA TYR A 54 4.15 0.53 16.73
C TYR A 54 3.31 1.77 16.45
N THR A 55 2.78 1.90 15.23
CA THR A 55 1.82 2.95 14.88
C THR A 55 0.44 2.58 15.42
N LYS A 56 -0.31 3.55 15.95
CA LYS A 56 -1.67 3.31 16.43
C LYS A 56 -2.60 2.94 15.28
N GLU A 57 -3.62 2.13 15.56
CA GLU A 57 -4.54 1.65 14.52
C GLU A 57 -5.32 2.79 13.85
N GLU A 58 -5.69 3.81 14.62
CA GLU A 58 -6.38 5.01 14.16
C GLU A 58 -5.58 5.86 13.16
N GLU A 59 -4.26 5.70 13.10
CA GLU A 59 -3.37 6.45 12.19
C GLU A 59 -3.07 5.68 10.90
N LYS A 60 -3.49 4.41 10.84
CA LYS A 60 -3.31 3.55 9.67
C LYS A 60 -4.52 3.66 8.77
N SER A 61 -4.28 3.45 7.49
CA SER A 61 -5.34 3.35 6.49
C SER A 61 -5.07 2.11 5.65
N TYR A 62 -6.15 1.43 5.28
CA TYR A 62 -6.10 0.18 4.55
C TYR A 62 -7.08 0.22 3.41
N LYS A 63 -6.70 -0.40 2.29
CA LYS A 63 -7.62 -0.63 1.18
C LYS A 63 -7.21 -1.89 0.44
N SER A 64 -8.20 -2.69 0.07
CA SER A 64 -8.02 -3.90 -0.73
C SER A 64 -8.42 -3.63 -2.18
N PHE A 65 -7.65 -4.18 -3.10
CA PHE A 65 -7.87 -4.12 -4.54
C PHE A 65 -7.86 -5.53 -5.14
N PRO A 66 -8.40 -5.73 -6.35
CA PRO A 66 -8.17 -6.96 -7.09
C PRO A 66 -6.67 -7.24 -7.25
N PHE A 67 -6.23 -8.50 -7.12
CA PHE A 67 -4.82 -8.86 -7.32
C PHE A 67 -4.48 -8.95 -8.84
N THR A 68 -4.61 -7.83 -9.54
CA THR A 68 -4.42 -7.66 -10.99
C THR A 68 -3.54 -6.44 -11.28
N GLU A 69 -3.09 -6.28 -12.54
CA GLU A 69 -2.29 -5.10 -12.92
C GLU A 69 -3.08 -3.80 -12.76
N GLU A 70 -4.38 -3.81 -13.06
CA GLU A 70 -5.28 -2.68 -12.83
C GLU A 70 -5.41 -2.37 -11.33
N GLY A 71 -5.61 -3.39 -10.49
CA GLY A 71 -5.65 -3.20 -9.04
C GLY A 71 -4.34 -2.68 -8.45
N LEU A 72 -3.20 -2.97 -9.09
CA LEU A 72 -1.91 -2.39 -8.72
C LEU A 72 -1.82 -0.88 -9.05
N GLU A 73 -2.42 -0.45 -10.17
CA GLU A 73 -2.53 0.98 -10.50
C GLU A 73 -3.51 1.71 -9.59
N ASP A 74 -4.65 1.09 -9.26
CA ASP A 74 -5.60 1.65 -8.30
C ASP A 74 -4.99 1.78 -6.90
N ALA A 75 -4.20 0.79 -6.49
CA ALA A 75 -3.40 0.86 -5.27
C ALA A 75 -2.42 2.03 -5.28
N ARG A 76 -1.74 2.29 -6.41
CA ARG A 76 -0.85 3.43 -6.59
C ARG A 76 -1.61 4.74 -6.44
N ALA A 77 -2.75 4.88 -7.12
CA ALA A 77 -3.60 6.06 -7.05
C ALA A 77 -4.06 6.34 -5.61
N TYR A 78 -4.49 5.29 -4.89
CA TYR A 78 -4.87 5.39 -3.49
C TYR A 78 -3.73 5.85 -2.58
N LEU A 79 -2.50 5.37 -2.77
CA LEU A 79 -1.35 5.85 -2.00
C LEU A 79 -1.09 7.34 -2.25
N MET A 80 -1.31 7.82 -3.48
CA MET A 80 -1.19 9.24 -3.80
C MET A 80 -2.30 10.08 -3.14
N GLU A 81 -3.56 9.64 -3.23
CA GLU A 81 -4.69 10.28 -2.55
C GLU A 81 -4.45 10.38 -1.03
N GLU A 82 -3.94 9.30 -0.43
CA GLU A 82 -3.65 9.25 0.99
C GLU A 82 -2.54 10.23 1.39
N TRP A 83 -1.48 10.27 0.60
CA TRP A 83 -0.39 11.21 0.83
C TRP A 83 -0.89 12.67 0.74
N GLU A 84 -1.68 13.00 -0.28
CA GLU A 84 -2.27 14.34 -0.42
C GLU A 84 -3.16 14.70 0.77
N ARG A 85 -3.99 13.75 1.23
CA ARG A 85 -4.86 13.91 2.39
C ARG A 85 -4.10 14.20 3.69
N ARG A 86 -2.91 13.63 3.86
CA ARG A 86 -2.06 13.80 5.06
C ARG A 86 -1.09 14.97 4.99
N LYS A 87 -0.92 15.57 3.80
CA LYS A 87 0.01 16.68 3.57
C LYS A 87 -0.53 18.02 4.09
N GLY A 88 -1.86 18.16 4.21
CA GLY A 88 -2.54 19.33 4.79
C GLY A 88 -2.65 19.25 6.30
#